data_AF-A0A6P1GJ03-F1
#
_entry.id   AF-A0A6P1GJ03-F1
#
_cell.length_a   1.000
_cell.length_b   1.000
_cell.length_c   1.000
_cell.angle_alpha   90.00
_cell.angle_beta   90.00
_cell.angle_gamma   90.00
#
_symmetry.space_group_name_H-M   'P 1'
#
loop_
_entity.id
_entity.type
_entity.pdbx_description
1 polymer ?
#
loop_
_entity_poly.entity_id
_entity_poly.type
_entity_poly.pdbx_seq_one_letter_code
_entity_poly.pdbx_strand_id
1 'polypeptide(L)'
;MADATQARSDIASRNEELRPQRKDTPIIATAKMLGRTEDFYTEADKASSRQFGKVPSLAAIHDRTYLALCEGQYGLLHLIPQGDDRDLMILAGAVAMLADQLPDFIGEDDSDHAKRICEGIKAATATISATLAQTWPAGPEAVDPLYPELARSIRRDVLVVAALRDDAEGR
;
A
#
# COMPACT_ATOMS: atom_id res chain seq x y z
N MET A 1 -29.40 -5.37 -53.98
CA MET A 1 -29.57 -5.59 -52.53
C MET A 1 -28.22 -5.37 -51.89
N ALA A 2 -28.04 -4.25 -51.19
CA ALA A 2 -26.81 -3.96 -50.47
C ALA A 2 -26.82 -4.72 -49.13
N ASP A 3 -25.75 -5.47 -48.88
CA ASP A 3 -25.59 -6.32 -47.72
C ASP A 3 -25.44 -5.47 -46.44
N ALA A 4 -26.44 -5.51 -45.57
CA ALA A 4 -26.51 -4.72 -44.34
C ALA A 4 -25.62 -5.27 -43.21
N THR A 5 -24.83 -6.32 -43.46
CA THR A 5 -23.95 -6.92 -42.43
C THR A 5 -22.56 -6.29 -42.34
N GLN A 6 -22.12 -5.49 -43.32
CA GLN A 6 -20.79 -4.85 -43.27
C GLN A 6 -20.74 -3.57 -42.41
N ALA A 7 -21.88 -2.97 -42.04
CA ALA A 7 -21.91 -1.72 -41.25
C ALA A 7 -21.69 -1.93 -39.73
N ARG A 8 -21.55 -3.17 -39.24
CA ARG A 8 -21.39 -3.48 -37.81
C ARG A 8 -19.94 -3.73 -37.37
N SER A 9 -18.97 -3.66 -38.29
CA SER A 9 -17.56 -3.97 -38.00
C SER A 9 -16.74 -2.77 -37.50
N ASP A 10 -17.14 -1.53 -37.77
CA ASP A 10 -16.27 -0.35 -37.53
C ASP A 10 -16.48 0.32 -36.16
N ILE A 11 -17.49 -0.10 -35.38
CA ILE A 11 -17.77 0.50 -34.07
C ILE A 11 -17.02 -0.23 -32.94
N ALA A 12 -16.62 -1.50 -33.16
CA ALA A 12 -15.91 -2.28 -32.15
C ALA A 12 -14.52 -1.69 -31.83
N SER A 13 -13.83 -1.12 -32.83
CA SER A 13 -12.48 -0.57 -32.67
C SER A 13 -12.46 0.77 -31.89
N ARG A 14 -13.49 1.61 -32.00
CA ARG A 14 -13.58 2.89 -31.25
C ARG A 14 -13.84 2.72 -29.76
N ASN A 15 -14.44 1.60 -29.35
CA ASN A 15 -14.71 1.33 -27.93
C ASN A 15 -13.49 0.81 -27.17
N GLU A 16 -12.47 0.27 -27.86
CA GLU A 16 -11.20 -0.10 -27.22
C GLU A 16 -10.31 1.12 -26.96
N GLU A 17 -10.35 2.12 -27.85
CA GLU A 17 -9.60 3.39 -27.72
C GLU A 17 -10.13 4.31 -26.61
N LEU A 18 -11.42 4.20 -26.27
CA LEU A 18 -12.07 5.00 -25.22
C LEU A 18 -12.00 4.35 -23.83
N ARG A 19 -11.41 3.17 -23.69
CA ARG A 19 -11.11 2.65 -22.36
C ARG A 19 -10.08 3.60 -21.74
N PRO A 20 -10.36 4.23 -20.59
CA PRO A 20 -9.35 5.03 -19.91
C PRO A 20 -8.15 4.12 -19.70
N GLN A 21 -7.06 4.39 -20.42
CA GLN A 21 -5.79 3.75 -20.14
C GLN A 21 -5.48 4.13 -18.70
N ARG A 22 -5.59 3.16 -17.78
CA ARG A 22 -5.14 3.31 -16.39
C ARG A 22 -3.63 3.46 -16.45
N LYS A 23 -3.17 4.66 -16.77
CA LYS A 23 -1.76 5.04 -16.71
C LYS A 23 -1.35 4.98 -15.25
N ASP A 24 -0.13 4.52 -15.01
CA ASP A 24 0.45 4.57 -13.68
C ASP A 24 0.50 6.05 -13.25
N THR A 25 -0.26 6.38 -12.21
CA THR A 25 -0.16 7.66 -11.54
C THR A 25 1.21 7.76 -10.86
N PRO A 26 1.67 8.97 -10.48
CA PRO A 26 2.91 9.10 -9.71
C PRO A 26 2.91 8.25 -8.42
N ILE A 27 1.74 8.06 -7.79
CA ILE A 27 1.55 7.22 -6.60
C ILE A 27 1.77 5.75 -6.94
N ILE A 28 1.15 5.24 -8.01
CA ILE A 28 1.35 3.86 -8.47
C ILE A 28 2.79 3.62 -8.89
N ALA A 29 3.42 4.55 -9.61
CA ALA A 29 4.82 4.46 -10.01
C ALA A 29 5.75 4.38 -8.78
N THR A 30 5.50 5.21 -7.77
CA THR A 30 6.27 5.21 -6.51
C THR A 30 6.07 3.93 -5.72
N ALA A 31 4.82 3.44 -5.61
CA ALA A 31 4.51 2.17 -4.96
C ALA A 31 5.21 0.97 -5.63
N LYS A 32 5.26 0.94 -6.97
CA LYS A 32 6.00 -0.09 -7.72
C LYS A 32 7.51 -0.04 -7.45
N MET A 33 8.08 1.16 -7.33
CA MET A 33 9.50 1.31 -6.99
C MET A 33 9.78 0.84 -5.56
N LEU A 34 8.91 1.18 -4.61
CA LEU A 34 9.02 0.74 -3.22
C LEU A 34 9.00 -0.78 -3.08
N GLY A 35 8.07 -1.46 -3.74
CA GLY A 35 8.02 -2.93 -3.74
C GLY A 35 9.34 -3.55 -4.22
N ARG A 36 9.96 -2.99 -5.26
CA ARG A 36 11.27 -3.45 -5.75
C ARG A 36 12.40 -3.19 -4.76
N THR A 37 12.37 -2.05 -4.07
CA THR A 37 13.37 -1.73 -3.03
C THR A 37 13.25 -2.68 -1.84
N GLU A 38 12.04 -3.03 -1.44
CA GLU A 38 11.78 -4.00 -0.36
C GLU A 38 12.23 -5.42 -0.71
N ASP A 39 11.96 -5.87 -1.95
CA ASP A 39 12.46 -7.15 -2.46
C ASP A 39 13.99 -7.19 -2.40
N PHE A 40 14.64 -6.13 -2.87
CA PHE A 40 16.11 -6.02 -2.86
C PHE A 40 16.68 -5.99 -1.44
N TYR A 41 16.02 -5.29 -0.51
CA TYR A 41 16.40 -5.29 0.90
C TYR A 41 16.32 -6.71 1.49
N THR A 42 15.23 -7.41 1.23
CA THR A 42 15.01 -8.78 1.71
C THR A 42 16.07 -9.75 1.16
N GLU A 43 16.47 -9.61 -0.10
CA GLU A 43 17.55 -10.40 -0.70
C GLU A 43 18.91 -10.07 -0.06
N ALA A 44 19.21 -8.78 0.15
CA ALA A 44 20.44 -8.33 0.79
C ALA A 44 20.56 -8.82 2.24
N ASP A 45 19.47 -8.80 3.01
CA ASP A 45 19.41 -9.31 4.38
C ASP A 45 19.66 -10.82 4.45
N LYS A 46 19.02 -11.60 3.56
CA LYS A 46 19.25 -13.05 3.46
C LYS A 46 20.70 -13.38 3.10
N ALA A 47 21.31 -12.60 2.20
CA ALA A 47 22.70 -12.78 1.81
C ALA A 47 23.68 -12.44 2.95
N SER A 48 23.40 -11.36 3.69
CA SER A 48 24.17 -10.92 4.88
C SER A 48 24.11 -11.96 6.01
N SER A 49 22.95 -12.58 6.22
CA SER A 49 22.71 -13.53 7.32
C SER A 49 23.19 -14.95 7.06
N ARG A 50 23.09 -15.48 5.82
CA ARG A 50 23.31 -16.91 5.54
C ARG A 50 24.73 -17.32 5.13
N GLN A 51 25.53 -16.46 4.51
CA GLN A 51 26.72 -16.93 3.76
C GLN A 51 28.09 -16.45 4.22
N PHE A 52 28.21 -15.35 4.97
CA PHE A 52 29.54 -14.75 5.20
C PHE A 52 29.81 -14.19 6.60
N GLY A 53 28.87 -14.31 7.55
CA GLY A 53 28.89 -13.42 8.72
C GLY A 53 28.65 -11.97 8.27
N LYS A 54 28.58 -11.01 9.20
CA LYS A 54 28.33 -9.59 8.89
C LYS A 54 29.49 -9.02 8.04
N VAL A 55 29.43 -9.15 6.72
CA VAL A 55 30.36 -8.51 5.81
C VAL A 55 30.02 -7.02 5.77
N PRO A 56 30.96 -6.11 6.11
CA PRO A 56 30.68 -4.69 6.19
C PRO A 56 30.07 -4.09 4.91
N SER A 57 30.46 -4.60 3.73
CA SER A 57 29.90 -4.14 2.44
C SER A 57 28.45 -4.56 2.22
N LEU A 58 28.05 -5.75 2.68
CA LEU A 58 26.65 -6.21 2.59
C LEU A 58 25.78 -5.47 3.60
N ALA A 59 26.30 -5.20 4.81
CA ALA A 59 25.63 -4.36 5.79
C ALA A 59 25.38 -2.94 5.25
N ALA A 60 26.36 -2.34 4.57
CA ALA A 60 26.19 -1.02 3.96
C ALA A 60 25.13 -1.00 2.84
N ILE A 61 24.99 -2.09 2.06
CA ILE A 61 23.94 -2.22 1.03
C ILE A 61 22.57 -2.37 1.69
N HIS A 62 22.46 -3.24 2.70
CA HIS A 62 21.26 -3.42 3.49
C HIS A 62 20.76 -2.08 4.07
N ASP A 63 21.62 -1.35 4.77
CA ASP A 63 21.25 -0.10 5.43
C ASP A 63 20.83 0.98 4.42
N ARG A 64 21.54 1.11 3.30
CA ARG A 64 21.16 2.06 2.24
C ARG A 64 19.84 1.72 1.58
N THR A 65 19.58 0.44 1.36
CA THR A 65 18.33 -0.01 0.76
C THR A 65 17.16 0.25 1.71
N TYR A 66 17.37 0.01 3.01
CA TYR A 66 16.40 0.35 4.05
C TYR A 66 16.10 1.86 4.08
N LEU A 67 17.13 2.71 4.08
CA LEU A 67 16.96 4.17 4.05
C LEU A 67 16.18 4.62 2.81
N ALA A 68 16.49 4.08 1.63
CA ALA A 68 15.75 4.37 0.40
C ALA A 68 14.29 3.91 0.46
N LEU A 69 14.00 2.79 1.12
CA LEU A 69 12.64 2.32 1.36
C LEU A 69 11.88 3.33 2.25
N CYS A 70 12.47 3.75 3.37
CA CYS A 70 11.88 4.73 4.28
C CYS A 70 11.65 6.09 3.60
N GLU A 71 12.62 6.61 2.86
CA GLU A 71 12.48 7.87 2.11
C GLU A 71 11.38 7.79 1.06
N GLY A 72 11.28 6.67 0.34
CA GLY A 72 10.22 6.48 -0.65
C GLY A 72 8.83 6.37 0.00
N GLN A 73 8.72 5.72 1.17
CA GLN A 73 7.47 5.64 1.93
C GLN A 73 7.05 7.04 2.42
N TYR A 74 7.99 7.84 2.91
CA TYR A 74 7.73 9.25 3.24
C TYR A 74 7.34 10.06 2.01
N GLY A 75 8.01 9.88 0.87
CA GLY A 75 7.67 10.52 -0.39
C GLY A 75 6.25 10.20 -0.87
N LEU A 76 5.82 8.94 -0.71
CA LEU A 76 4.47 8.49 -1.05
C LEU A 76 3.40 9.29 -0.29
N LEU A 77 3.62 9.59 1.01
CA LEU A 77 2.69 10.38 1.83
C LEU A 77 2.50 11.83 1.36
N HIS A 78 3.47 12.36 0.61
CA HIS A 78 3.44 13.75 0.12
C HIS A 78 2.86 13.88 -1.29
N LEU A 79 2.51 12.75 -1.93
CA LEU A 79 1.87 12.77 -3.23
C LEU A 79 0.37 13.02 -3.10
N ILE A 80 -0.16 13.88 -3.98
CA ILE A 80 -1.58 14.16 -4.06
C ILE A 80 -2.23 13.17 -5.03
N PRO A 81 -3.28 12.44 -4.61
CA PRO A 81 -4.07 11.57 -5.48
C PRO A 81 -4.60 12.32 -6.70
N GLN A 82 -4.54 11.71 -7.88
CA GLN A 82 -5.08 12.31 -9.10
C GLN A 82 -6.57 11.99 -9.32
N GLY A 83 -7.30 11.70 -8.25
CA GLY A 83 -8.72 11.34 -8.29
C GLY A 83 -9.00 9.89 -8.69
N ASP A 84 -7.98 9.03 -8.78
CA ASP A 84 -8.16 7.58 -8.88
C ASP A 84 -8.36 7.01 -7.46
N ASP A 85 -9.47 6.31 -7.21
CA ASP A 85 -9.74 5.62 -5.93
C ASP A 85 -8.60 4.67 -5.54
N ARG A 86 -7.88 4.14 -6.54
CA ARG A 86 -6.68 3.31 -6.33
C ARG A 86 -5.56 4.08 -5.63
N ASP A 87 -5.34 5.34 -5.98
CA ASP A 87 -4.32 6.19 -5.34
C ASP A 87 -4.67 6.43 -3.86
N LEU A 88 -5.95 6.75 -3.60
CA LEU A 88 -6.46 6.94 -2.24
C LEU A 88 -6.29 5.69 -1.39
N MET A 89 -6.56 4.52 -1.96
CA MET A 89 -6.37 3.24 -1.27
C MET A 89 -4.89 2.97 -0.97
N ILE A 90 -4.00 3.21 -1.94
CA ILE A 90 -2.55 3.04 -1.73
C ILE A 90 -2.04 3.96 -0.62
N LEU A 91 -2.45 5.23 -0.60
CA LEU A 91 -2.05 6.17 0.44
C LEU A 91 -2.62 5.79 1.81
N ALA A 92 -3.91 5.47 1.89
CA ALA A 92 -4.56 5.13 3.15
C ALA A 92 -3.96 3.86 3.77
N GLY A 93 -3.71 2.82 2.97
CA GLY A 93 -3.05 1.62 3.44
C GLY A 93 -1.60 1.86 3.86
N ALA A 94 -0.85 2.71 3.12
CA ALA A 94 0.53 3.02 3.47
C ALA A 94 0.63 3.80 4.80
N VAL A 95 -0.28 4.75 5.01
CA VAL A 95 -0.40 5.46 6.30
C VAL A 95 -0.71 4.50 7.44
N ALA A 96 -1.67 3.58 7.25
CA ALA A 96 -2.02 2.60 8.28
C ALA A 96 -0.84 1.68 8.62
N MET A 97 -0.13 1.19 7.60
CA MET A 97 1.05 0.33 7.77
C MET A 97 2.18 1.05 8.53
N LEU A 98 2.43 2.34 8.25
CA LEU A 98 3.40 3.15 8.98
C LEU A 98 2.94 3.46 10.40
N ALA A 99 1.65 3.73 10.59
CA ALA A 99 1.08 3.95 11.92
C ALA A 99 1.28 2.71 12.81
N ASP A 100 1.22 1.51 12.21
CA ASP A 100 1.43 0.26 12.93
C ASP A 100 2.83 0.15 13.57
N GLN A 101 3.82 0.83 13.02
CA GLN A 101 5.22 0.91 13.50
C GLN A 101 5.45 2.02 14.53
N LEU A 102 4.52 2.96 14.72
CA LEU A 102 4.68 4.05 15.69
C LEU A 102 5.02 3.59 17.12
N PRO A 103 4.50 2.46 17.64
CA PRO A 103 4.86 1.97 18.97
C PRO A 103 6.36 1.66 19.12
N ASP A 104 7.07 1.30 18.04
CA ASP A 104 8.51 1.03 18.07
C ASP A 104 9.34 2.29 18.37
N PHE A 105 8.73 3.47 18.23
CA PHE A 105 9.34 4.77 18.48
C PHE A 105 8.85 5.43 19.78
N ILE A 106 7.95 4.77 20.51
CA ILE A 106 7.51 5.21 21.84
C ILE A 106 8.24 4.37 22.89
N GLY A 107 9.13 5.02 23.65
CA GLY A 107 9.91 4.38 24.70
C GLY A 107 9.06 3.96 25.91
N GLU A 108 9.60 3.06 26.72
CA GLU A 108 8.95 2.66 27.98
C GLU A 108 8.73 3.84 28.93
N ASP A 109 9.66 4.81 28.92
CA ASP A 109 9.62 6.02 29.74
C ASP A 109 8.71 7.13 29.20
N ASP A 110 8.16 6.97 28.00
CA ASP A 110 7.24 7.96 27.44
C ASP A 110 5.91 7.98 28.19
N SER A 111 5.32 9.18 28.25
CA SER A 111 4.08 9.42 28.99
C SER A 111 2.93 8.52 28.51
N ASP A 112 2.07 8.11 29.44
CA ASP A 112 0.83 7.38 29.12
C ASP A 112 -0.05 8.11 28.09
N HIS A 113 0.05 9.44 28.02
CA HIS A 113 -0.64 10.25 27.04
C HIS A 113 -0.11 10.00 25.62
N ALA A 114 1.20 9.95 25.43
CA ALA A 114 1.83 9.67 24.13
C ALA A 114 1.46 8.26 23.63
N LYS A 115 1.50 7.27 24.53
CA LYS A 115 1.08 5.89 24.24
C LYS A 115 -0.39 5.83 23.78
N ARG A 116 -1.29 6.53 24.47
CA ARG A 116 -2.72 6.62 24.09
C ARG A 116 -2.94 7.33 22.75
N ILE A 117 -2.19 8.39 22.46
CA ILE A 117 -2.26 9.07 21.17
C ILE A 117 -1.83 8.11 20.04
N CYS A 118 -0.77 7.34 20.25
CA CYS A 118 -0.30 6.36 19.27
C CYS A 118 -1.36 5.30 18.95
N GLU A 119 -1.95 4.69 19.98
CA GLU A 119 -3.05 3.74 19.80
C GLU A 119 -4.25 4.39 19.08
N GLY A 120 -4.55 5.66 19.38
CA GLY A 120 -5.58 6.43 18.69
C GLY A 120 -5.28 6.65 17.20
N ILE A 121 -4.03 6.97 16.84
CA ILE A 121 -3.59 7.15 15.45
C ILE A 121 -3.66 5.83 14.69
N LYS A 122 -3.21 4.72 15.30
CA LYS A 122 -3.30 3.37 14.73
C LYS A 122 -4.75 3.00 14.43
N ALA A 123 -5.64 3.13 15.42
CA ALA A 123 -7.05 2.82 15.26
C ALA A 123 -7.71 3.70 14.18
N ALA A 124 -7.42 5.00 14.16
CA ALA A 124 -7.98 5.93 13.18
C ALA A 124 -7.54 5.60 11.75
N THR A 125 -6.24 5.35 11.54
CA THR A 125 -5.68 5.07 10.20
C THR A 125 -6.13 3.72 9.67
N ALA A 126 -6.18 2.68 10.50
CA ALA A 126 -6.78 1.39 10.15
C ALA A 126 -8.27 1.53 9.80
N THR A 127 -9.02 2.35 10.54
CA THR A 127 -10.44 2.62 10.24
C THR A 127 -10.63 3.31 8.89
N ILE A 128 -9.79 4.30 8.57
CA ILE A 128 -9.82 5.01 7.28
C ILE A 128 -9.50 4.03 6.15
N SER A 129 -8.41 3.27 6.27
CA SER A 129 -7.98 2.24 5.32
C SER A 129 -9.10 1.21 5.06
N ALA A 130 -9.67 0.63 6.12
CA ALA A 130 -10.76 -0.33 6.01
C ALA A 130 -12.03 0.23 5.37
N THR A 131 -12.41 1.47 5.73
CA THR A 131 -13.63 2.11 5.20
C THR A 131 -13.49 2.41 3.71
N LEU A 132 -12.32 2.86 3.27
CA LEU A 132 -12.04 3.07 1.85
C LEU A 132 -12.01 1.73 1.10
N ALA A 133 -11.39 0.71 1.67
CA ALA A 133 -11.36 -0.63 1.07
C ALA A 133 -12.76 -1.24 0.88
N GLN A 134 -13.67 -1.07 1.85
CA GLN A 134 -15.04 -1.58 1.79
C GLN A 134 -15.90 -0.88 0.73
N THR A 135 -15.61 0.40 0.42
CA THR A 135 -16.36 1.18 -0.56
C THR A 135 -15.75 1.11 -1.96
N TRP A 136 -14.52 0.60 -2.09
CA TRP A 136 -13.82 0.52 -3.35
C TRP A 136 -14.18 -0.74 -4.16
N PRO A 137 -14.79 -0.62 -5.36
CA PRO A 137 -15.31 -1.78 -6.11
C PRO A 137 -14.25 -2.78 -6.60
N ALA A 138 -12.99 -2.34 -6.71
CA ALA A 138 -11.90 -3.19 -7.19
C ALA A 138 -11.27 -4.04 -6.08
N GLY A 139 -11.53 -3.71 -4.82
CA GLY A 139 -11.01 -4.42 -3.65
C GLY A 139 -9.49 -4.31 -3.45
N PRO A 140 -8.98 -4.72 -2.27
CA PRO A 140 -7.55 -4.74 -1.95
C PRO A 140 -6.70 -5.57 -2.95
N GLU A 141 -7.30 -6.55 -3.62
CA GLU A 141 -6.66 -7.43 -4.60
C GLU A 141 -6.11 -6.65 -5.81
N ALA A 142 -6.68 -5.48 -6.11
CA ALA A 142 -6.16 -4.62 -7.17
C ALA A 142 -4.78 -4.01 -6.84
N VAL A 143 -4.36 -4.05 -5.57
CA VAL A 143 -3.06 -3.58 -5.09
C VAL A 143 -2.05 -4.73 -4.97
N ASP A 144 -2.49 -6.00 -4.83
CA ASP A 144 -1.61 -7.17 -4.68
C ASP A 144 -0.48 -7.25 -5.73
N PRO A 145 -0.72 -7.05 -7.05
CA PRO A 145 0.33 -7.12 -8.07
C PRO A 145 1.34 -5.96 -8.00
N LEU A 146 1.01 -4.89 -7.28
CA LEU A 146 1.82 -3.69 -7.14
C LEU A 146 2.62 -3.71 -5.85
N TYR A 147 1.93 -4.05 -4.75
CA TYR A 147 2.49 -4.07 -3.41
C TYR A 147 1.72 -5.10 -2.54
N PRO A 148 2.18 -6.37 -2.50
CA PRO A 148 1.46 -7.45 -1.84
C PRO A 148 1.39 -7.32 -0.31
N GLU A 149 2.42 -6.77 0.32
CA GLU A 149 2.45 -6.52 1.76
C GLU A 149 1.44 -5.43 2.16
N LEU A 150 1.37 -4.36 1.37
CA LEU A 150 0.36 -3.31 1.54
C LEU A 150 -1.07 -3.86 1.38
N ALA A 151 -1.31 -4.67 0.35
CA ALA A 151 -2.61 -5.31 0.15
C ALA A 151 -2.97 -6.28 1.31
N ARG A 152 -1.98 -6.98 1.89
CA ARG A 152 -2.18 -7.78 3.11
C ARG A 152 -2.50 -6.90 4.32
N SER A 153 -1.81 -5.77 4.49
CA SER A 153 -2.09 -4.80 5.54
C SER A 153 -3.52 -4.28 5.45
N ILE A 154 -3.97 -3.89 4.26
CA ILE A 154 -5.34 -3.40 4.04
C ILE A 154 -6.38 -4.48 4.39
N ARG A 155 -6.15 -5.74 4.00
CA ARG A 155 -7.03 -6.86 4.40
C ARG A 155 -7.08 -7.03 5.92
N ARG A 156 -5.94 -6.90 6.61
CA ARG A 156 -5.88 -6.95 8.07
C ARG A 156 -6.68 -5.81 8.70
N ASP A 157 -6.53 -4.58 8.18
CA ASP A 157 -7.30 -3.41 8.65
C ASP A 157 -8.80 -3.66 8.56
N VAL A 158 -9.27 -4.21 7.43
CA VAL A 158 -10.68 -4.58 7.22
C VAL A 158 -11.15 -5.58 8.27
N LEU A 159 -10.36 -6.62 8.56
CA LEU A 159 -10.71 -7.63 9.57
C LEU A 159 -10.74 -7.06 10.98
N VAL A 160 -9.76 -6.24 11.35
CA VAL A 160 -9.69 -5.59 12.67
C VAL A 160 -10.89 -4.68 12.88
N VAL A 161 -11.22 -3.85 11.88
CA VAL A 161 -12.35 -2.92 11.97
C VAL A 161 -13.69 -3.65 11.96
N ALA A 162 -13.81 -4.76 11.22
CA ALA A 162 -14.99 -5.61 11.28
C ALA A 162 -15.18 -6.20 12.68
N ALA A 163 -14.13 -6.76 13.29
CA ALA A 163 -14.18 -7.28 14.65
C ALA A 163 -14.55 -6.19 15.68
N LEU A 164 -13.95 -5.01 15.58
CA LEU A 164 -14.28 -3.88 16.46
C LEU A 164 -15.74 -3.42 16.32
N ARG A 165 -16.31 -3.49 15.10
CA ARG A 165 -17.73 -3.20 14.88
C ARG A 165 -18.62 -4.28 15.49
N ASP A 166 -18.30 -5.55 15.28
CA ASP A 166 -19.06 -6.66 15.86
C ASP A 166 -19.05 -6.60 17.40
N ASP A 167 -17.89 -6.34 18.01
CA ASP A 167 -17.75 -6.11 19.46
C ASP A 167 -18.60 -4.93 19.95
N ALA A 168 -18.56 -3.79 19.24
CA ALA A 168 -19.31 -2.59 19.61
C ALA A 168 -20.84 -2.79 19.47
N GLU A 169 -21.26 -3.62 18.54
CA GLU A 169 -22.67 -3.97 18.30
C GLU A 169 -23.14 -5.16 19.15
N GLY A 170 -22.24 -5.77 19.93
CA GLY A 170 -22.54 -6.86 20.87
C GLY A 170 -22.83 -8.20 20.19
N ARG A 171 -22.19 -8.48 19.05
CA ARG A 171 -22.34 -9.73 18.28
C ARG A 171 -21.23 -10.73 18.55
#